data_AF-O95260-F1
#
_entry.id   AF-O95260-F1
#
_cell.length_a   1.000
_cell.length_b   1.000
_cell.length_c   1.000
_cell.angle_alpha   90.00
_cell.angle_beta   90.00
_cell.angle_gamma   90.00
#
_symmetry.space_group_name_H-M   'P 1'
#
loop_
_entity.id
_entity.type
_entity.pdbx_description
1 polymer ?
#
loop_
_entity_poly.entity_id
_entity_poly.type
_entity_poly.pdbx_seq_one_letter_code
_entity_poly.pdbx_strand_id
1 'polypeptide(L)'
;MAFWAGGSPSVVDYFPSEDFYRCGYCKNESGSRSNGMWAHSMTVQDYQDLIDRGWRRSGKYVYKPVMNQTCCPQYTIRCRPLQFQPSKSHKKVLKKMLKFLAKGEVPKGSCEDEPMDSTMDDAVAGDFALINKLDIQCDLKTLSDDIKESLESEGKNSKKEEPQELLQSQDFVGEKLGSGEPSHSVKVHTVPKPGKGADLSKPPCRKAKEIRKERKRLKLMQQNPAGELEGFQAQGHPPSLFPPKAKSNQPKSLEDLIFESLPENASHKLEVRVVRSSPPSSQFKATLLESYQVYKRYQMVIHKNPPDTPTESQFTRFLCSSPLEAETPPNGPDCGYGSFHQQYWLDGKIIAVGVIDILPNCVSSVYLYYDPDYSFLSLGVYSALREIAFTRQLHEKTSQLSYYYMGFYIHSCPKMKYKGQYRPSDLLCPETYVWVPIEQCLPSLENSKYCRFNQDPEAVDEDRSTEPDRLQVFHKRAIMPYGVYKKQQKDPSEEAAVLQYASLVGQKCSERMLLFRN
;
A
#
# COMPACT_ATOMS: atom_id res chain seq x y z
N MET A 1 1.45 -20.01 28.27
CA MET A 1 2.72 -19.25 28.37
C MET A 1 3.41 -19.34 27.02
N ALA A 2 3.35 -18.29 26.20
CA ALA A 2 4.30 -18.13 25.11
C ALA A 2 5.60 -17.61 25.71
N PHE A 3 6.74 -18.21 25.37
CA PHE A 3 8.03 -17.61 25.69
C PHE A 3 8.19 -16.36 24.82
N TRP A 4 8.27 -15.18 25.45
CA TRP A 4 8.59 -13.91 24.79
C TRP A 4 10.06 -13.89 24.33
N ALA A 5 10.36 -14.66 23.29
CA ALA A 5 11.69 -14.79 22.71
C ALA A 5 12.00 -13.60 21.78
N GLY A 6 12.17 -12.41 22.37
CA GLY A 6 12.62 -11.19 21.71
C GLY A 6 11.50 -10.19 21.38
N GLY A 7 11.81 -8.90 21.59
CA GLY A 7 10.92 -7.77 21.30
C GLY A 7 10.04 -7.34 22.49
N SER A 8 9.69 -6.05 22.51
CA SER A 8 8.55 -5.55 23.29
C SER A 8 7.25 -6.06 22.66
N PRO A 9 6.19 -6.32 23.45
CA PRO A 9 4.90 -6.70 22.89
C PRO A 9 4.29 -5.55 22.07
N SER A 10 3.46 -5.92 21.08
CA SER A 10 2.56 -4.97 20.43
C SER A 10 1.51 -4.49 21.43
N VAL A 11 1.33 -3.17 21.55
CA VAL A 11 0.31 -2.58 22.43
C VAL A 11 -0.56 -1.62 21.62
N VAL A 12 -1.86 -1.87 21.65
CA VAL A 12 -2.85 -1.15 20.83
C VAL A 12 -4.05 -0.73 21.66
N ASP A 13 -4.59 0.45 21.37
CA ASP A 13 -5.89 0.88 21.86
C ASP A 13 -6.90 0.85 20.71
N TYR A 14 -7.96 0.05 20.84
CA TYR A 14 -8.98 -0.16 19.82
C TYR A 14 -10.22 0.70 20.05
N PHE A 15 -10.61 1.45 19.01
CA PHE A 15 -11.76 2.34 18.99
C PHE A 15 -12.82 1.80 18.01
N PRO A 16 -13.93 1.22 18.49
CA PRO A 16 -15.06 0.89 17.63
C PRO A 16 -15.62 2.19 17.01
N SER A 17 -15.88 2.19 15.71
CA SER A 17 -16.49 3.34 15.03
C SER A 17 -17.78 2.94 14.31
N GLU A 18 -18.85 3.69 14.58
CA GLU A 18 -20.14 3.60 13.89
C GLU A 18 -20.35 4.70 12.86
N ASP A 19 -19.47 5.71 12.87
CA ASP A 19 -19.53 6.86 11.98
C ASP A 19 -19.28 6.49 10.51
N PHE A 20 -20.00 7.19 9.64
CA PHE A 20 -19.69 7.25 8.22
C PHE A 20 -18.99 8.56 7.89
N TYR A 21 -17.99 8.46 7.02
CA TYR A 21 -17.14 9.56 6.60
C TYR A 21 -17.17 9.74 5.08
N ARG A 22 -16.72 10.91 4.63
CA ARG A 22 -16.58 11.23 3.21
C ARG A 22 -15.62 10.26 2.53
N CYS A 23 -16.10 9.51 1.55
CA CYS A 23 -15.27 8.59 0.79
C CYS A 23 -14.29 9.38 -0.10
N GLY A 24 -12.99 9.27 0.15
CA GLY A 24 -11.97 9.95 -0.65
C GLY A 24 -12.06 9.65 -2.16
N TYR A 25 -12.49 8.43 -2.53
CA TYR A 25 -12.47 7.96 -3.92
C TYR A 25 -13.63 8.45 -4.79
N CYS A 26 -14.85 8.54 -4.26
CA CYS A 26 -16.04 8.96 -5.01
C CYS A 26 -16.75 10.19 -4.44
N LYS A 27 -16.26 10.74 -3.32
CA LYS A 27 -16.78 11.93 -2.61
C LYS A 27 -18.20 11.83 -2.08
N ASN A 28 -18.76 10.62 -1.94
CA ASN A 28 -19.97 10.43 -1.14
C ASN A 28 -19.67 10.77 0.34
N GLU A 29 -20.39 11.76 0.89
CA GLU A 29 -20.17 12.32 2.24
C GLU A 29 -20.36 11.33 3.39
N SER A 30 -21.18 10.28 3.19
CA SER A 30 -21.35 9.15 4.12
C SER A 30 -20.94 7.81 3.47
N GLY A 31 -19.95 7.85 2.59
CA GLY A 31 -19.58 6.71 1.74
C GLY A 31 -18.50 5.77 2.28
N SER A 32 -17.87 6.06 3.42
CA SER A 32 -16.74 5.28 3.96
C SER A 32 -16.92 4.98 5.44
N ARG A 33 -16.64 3.75 5.86
CA ARG A 33 -16.57 3.35 7.28
C ARG A 33 -15.35 2.46 7.48
N SER A 34 -14.64 2.66 8.59
CA SER A 34 -13.45 1.89 8.96
C SER A 34 -13.39 1.72 10.47
N ASN A 35 -12.92 0.55 10.91
CA ASN A 35 -12.52 0.34 12.31
C ASN A 35 -11.07 0.78 12.48
N GLY A 36 -10.70 1.28 13.67
CA GLY A 36 -9.39 1.87 13.92
C GLY A 36 -8.80 1.50 15.27
N MET A 37 -7.47 1.51 15.34
CA MET A 37 -6.72 1.42 16.59
C MET A 37 -5.51 2.34 16.55
N TRP A 38 -5.09 2.82 17.71
CA TRP A 38 -3.80 3.47 17.89
C TRP A 38 -2.79 2.43 18.34
N ALA A 39 -1.68 2.29 17.61
CA ALA A 39 -0.61 1.37 17.98
C ALA A 39 0.52 2.14 18.69
N HIS A 40 0.73 1.84 19.97
CA HIS A 40 1.79 2.43 20.78
C HIS A 40 3.15 1.84 20.37
N SER A 41 3.20 0.52 20.24
CA SER A 41 4.27 -0.32 19.71
C SER A 41 3.64 -1.44 18.88
N MET A 42 4.37 -1.99 17.91
CA MET A 42 3.92 -3.12 17.09
C MET A 42 5.12 -3.92 16.56
N THR A 43 5.13 -5.23 16.77
CA THR A 43 6.13 -6.13 16.15
C THR A 43 5.88 -6.22 14.65
N VAL A 44 6.91 -6.52 13.86
CA VAL A 44 6.72 -6.64 12.40
C VAL A 44 5.90 -7.87 12.01
N GLN A 45 5.85 -8.90 12.87
CA GLN A 45 5.00 -10.08 12.68
C GLN A 45 3.54 -9.79 13.01
N ASP A 46 3.24 -9.02 14.07
CA ASP A 46 1.86 -8.60 14.34
C ASP A 46 1.32 -7.73 13.20
N TYR A 47 2.11 -6.80 12.66
CA TYR A 47 1.66 -6.03 11.50
C TYR A 47 1.54 -6.86 10.21
N GLN A 48 2.39 -7.89 10.02
CA GLN A 48 2.27 -8.84 8.92
C GLN A 48 0.95 -9.62 8.99
N ASP A 49 0.54 -10.08 10.17
CA ASP A 49 -0.71 -10.81 10.34
C ASP A 49 -1.92 -9.87 10.17
N LEU A 50 -1.82 -8.63 10.65
CA LEU A 50 -2.86 -7.60 10.45
C LEU A 50 -3.01 -7.18 8.98
N ILE A 51 -1.92 -6.96 8.24
CA ILE A 51 -2.01 -6.58 6.81
C ILE A 51 -2.59 -7.71 5.95
N ASP A 52 -2.34 -8.96 6.34
CA ASP A 52 -2.93 -10.18 5.77
C ASP A 52 -4.41 -10.38 6.14
N ARG A 53 -4.91 -9.67 7.16
CA ARG A 53 -6.34 -9.51 7.46
C ARG A 53 -6.95 -8.21 6.90
N GLY A 54 -6.20 -7.47 6.10
CA GLY A 54 -6.67 -6.27 5.39
C GLY A 54 -6.57 -4.95 6.17
N TRP A 55 -5.88 -4.93 7.32
CA TRP A 55 -5.53 -3.68 8.01
C TRP A 55 -4.46 -2.89 7.23
N ARG A 56 -4.42 -1.56 7.38
CA ARG A 56 -3.36 -0.66 6.90
C ARG A 56 -3.01 0.36 7.98
N ARG A 57 -1.93 1.11 7.81
CA ARG A 57 -1.52 2.15 8.77
C ARG A 57 -1.25 3.49 8.10
N SER A 58 -1.37 4.55 8.90
CA SER A 58 -0.90 5.91 8.58
C SER A 58 -0.30 6.48 9.87
N GLY A 59 1.02 6.69 9.88
CA GLY A 59 1.73 6.92 11.14
C GLY A 59 1.61 5.72 12.09
N LYS A 60 1.21 6.00 13.33
CA LYS A 60 0.85 5.05 14.40
C LYS A 60 -0.61 4.59 14.40
N TYR A 61 -1.48 5.19 13.59
CA TYR A 61 -2.87 4.76 13.48
C TYR A 61 -2.99 3.59 12.50
N VAL A 62 -3.74 2.55 12.89
CA VAL A 62 -3.94 1.32 12.10
C VAL A 62 -5.45 1.14 11.89
N TYR A 63 -5.88 0.88 10.65
CA TYR A 63 -7.29 0.92 10.25
C TYR A 63 -7.68 -0.21 9.28
N LYS A 64 -8.95 -0.63 9.33
CA LYS A 64 -9.54 -1.66 8.46
C LYS A 64 -10.90 -1.20 7.93
N PRO A 65 -11.02 -0.96 6.61
CA PRO A 65 -12.28 -0.58 5.98
C PRO A 65 -13.38 -1.63 6.18
N VAL A 66 -14.61 -1.19 6.46
CA VAL A 66 -15.80 -2.04 6.54
C VAL A 66 -16.33 -2.26 5.12
N MET A 67 -15.85 -3.35 4.52
CA MET A 67 -15.89 -3.61 3.07
C MET A 67 -17.29 -3.67 2.46
N ASN A 68 -18.29 -4.18 3.20
CA ASN A 68 -19.68 -4.29 2.75
C ASN A 68 -20.51 -3.02 2.98
N GLN A 69 -20.00 -2.04 3.73
CA GLN A 69 -20.68 -0.77 4.01
C GLN A 69 -20.01 0.42 3.31
N THR A 70 -18.72 0.31 2.97
CA THR A 70 -17.98 1.33 2.22
C THR A 70 -18.34 1.28 0.73
N CYS A 71 -18.77 2.41 0.17
CA CYS A 71 -19.29 2.52 -1.20
C CYS A 71 -18.24 2.31 -2.32
N CYS A 72 -16.96 2.25 -1.95
CA CYS A 72 -15.79 1.93 -2.77
C CYS A 72 -14.90 0.91 -2.02
N PRO A 73 -15.24 -0.40 -2.03
CA PRO A 73 -14.55 -1.40 -1.22
C PRO A 73 -13.04 -1.50 -1.54
N GLN A 74 -12.24 -1.55 -0.48
CA GLN A 74 -10.79 -1.42 -0.47
C GLN A 74 -10.10 -2.78 -0.37
N TYR A 75 -10.02 -3.51 -1.48
CA TYR A 75 -9.45 -4.86 -1.47
C TYR A 75 -7.94 -4.82 -1.31
N THR A 76 -7.42 -5.54 -0.32
CA THR A 76 -5.97 -5.73 -0.19
C THR A 76 -5.42 -6.44 -1.43
N ILE A 77 -4.36 -5.88 -2.02
CA ILE A 77 -3.71 -6.42 -3.23
C ILE A 77 -2.21 -6.64 -2.99
N ARG A 78 -1.71 -7.81 -3.42
CA ARG A 78 -0.28 -8.11 -3.48
C ARG A 78 0.12 -8.60 -4.87
N CYS A 79 1.25 -8.11 -5.36
CA CYS A 79 1.97 -8.66 -6.50
C CYS A 79 2.87 -9.81 -6.04
N ARG A 80 3.17 -10.77 -6.93
CA ARG A 80 4.17 -11.83 -6.72
C ARG A 80 5.45 -11.50 -7.50
N PRO A 81 6.46 -10.84 -6.89
CA PRO A 81 7.59 -10.28 -7.63
C PRO A 81 8.38 -11.30 -8.43
N LEU A 82 8.64 -12.48 -7.89
CA LEU A 82 9.42 -13.53 -8.57
C LEU A 82 8.80 -13.97 -9.92
N GLN A 83 7.47 -13.90 -10.04
CA GLN A 83 6.71 -14.28 -11.24
C GLN A 83 6.38 -13.07 -12.13
N PHE A 84 6.58 -11.84 -11.65
CA PHE A 84 6.20 -10.61 -12.35
C PHE A 84 6.95 -10.43 -13.67
N GLN A 85 6.21 -10.03 -14.71
CA GLN A 85 6.77 -9.75 -16.03
C GLN A 85 6.38 -8.35 -16.52
N PRO A 86 7.34 -7.46 -16.83
CA PRO A 86 7.00 -6.09 -17.19
C PRO A 86 6.21 -6.01 -18.51
N SER A 87 5.01 -5.44 -18.41
CA SER A 87 4.08 -5.21 -19.50
C SER A 87 4.61 -4.19 -20.52
N LYS A 88 3.87 -3.96 -21.61
CA LYS A 88 4.24 -2.95 -22.60
C LYS A 88 4.18 -1.52 -22.05
N SER A 89 3.28 -1.23 -21.10
CA SER A 89 3.24 0.08 -20.41
C SER A 89 4.40 0.22 -19.44
N HIS A 90 4.72 -0.82 -18.65
CA HIS A 90 5.87 -0.82 -17.75
C HIS A 90 7.18 -0.58 -18.52
N LYS A 91 7.35 -1.27 -19.66
CA LYS A 91 8.50 -1.08 -20.58
C LYS A 91 8.52 0.31 -21.25
N LYS A 92 7.38 0.98 -21.46
CA LYS A 92 7.32 2.39 -21.92
C LYS A 92 7.88 3.33 -20.83
N VAL A 93 7.52 3.12 -19.56
CA VAL A 93 8.01 3.92 -18.42
C VAL A 93 9.51 3.73 -18.20
N LEU A 94 9.99 2.49 -18.10
CA LEU A 94 11.42 2.19 -17.93
C LEU A 94 12.27 2.81 -19.06
N LYS A 95 11.83 2.66 -20.31
CA LYS A 95 12.51 3.28 -21.46
C LYS A 95 12.47 4.81 -21.41
N LYS A 96 11.40 5.42 -20.88
CA LYS A 96 11.28 6.88 -20.71
C LYS A 96 12.31 7.37 -19.68
N MET A 97 12.39 6.72 -18.53
CA MET A 97 13.41 7.00 -17.50
C MET A 97 14.83 6.86 -18.08
N LEU A 98 15.16 5.73 -18.71
CA LEU A 98 16.49 5.51 -19.31
C LEU A 98 16.85 6.60 -20.34
N LYS A 99 15.91 7.01 -21.19
CA LYS A 99 16.12 8.06 -22.21
C LYS A 99 16.34 9.43 -21.57
N PHE A 100 15.61 9.75 -20.50
CA PHE A 100 15.80 10.95 -19.73
C PHE A 100 17.18 10.96 -19.08
N LEU A 101 17.55 9.93 -18.31
CA LEU A 101 18.85 9.85 -17.63
C LEU A 101 20.03 9.92 -18.62
N ALA A 102 19.96 9.19 -19.73
CA ALA A 102 21.05 9.13 -20.70
C ALA A 102 21.21 10.41 -21.57
N LYS A 103 20.16 11.24 -21.73
CA LYS A 103 20.15 12.31 -22.75
C LYS A 103 19.41 13.61 -22.39
N GLY A 104 18.83 13.72 -21.20
CA GLY A 104 17.98 14.85 -20.79
C GLY A 104 16.68 14.99 -21.61
N GLU A 105 16.26 13.94 -22.33
CA GLU A 105 15.13 14.03 -23.26
C GLU A 105 13.77 14.06 -22.56
N VAL A 106 13.29 15.27 -22.25
CA VAL A 106 11.90 15.52 -21.81
C VAL A 106 10.94 15.44 -23.01
N PRO A 107 9.81 14.71 -22.92
CA PRO A 107 8.81 14.65 -23.99
C PRO A 107 8.18 16.03 -24.26
N LYS A 108 8.31 16.54 -25.49
CA LYS A 108 7.59 17.75 -25.94
C LYS A 108 6.19 17.38 -26.43
N GLY A 109 5.14 17.76 -25.68
CA GLY A 109 3.75 17.74 -26.11
C GLY A 109 2.77 17.08 -25.13
N SER A 110 1.70 17.82 -24.81
CA SER A 110 0.49 17.44 -24.04
C SER A 110 0.68 16.65 -22.74
N CYS A 111 0.36 17.28 -21.60
CA CYS A 111 0.19 16.65 -20.29
C CYS A 111 -1.12 15.82 -20.21
N GLU A 112 -1.41 15.05 -21.28
CA GLU A 112 -2.68 14.33 -21.51
C GLU A 112 -2.48 12.80 -21.68
N ASP A 113 -1.23 12.32 -21.61
CA ASP A 113 -0.95 10.94 -21.17
C ASP A 113 -1.30 10.94 -19.66
N GLU A 114 -2.60 10.81 -19.32
CA GLU A 114 -3.20 10.94 -17.97
C GLU A 114 -2.20 10.52 -16.88
N PRO A 115 -1.76 11.43 -15.99
CA PRO A 115 -0.96 11.02 -14.85
C PRO A 115 -1.83 10.06 -14.02
N MET A 116 -1.25 9.00 -13.48
CA MET A 116 -2.00 8.05 -12.63
C MET A 116 -2.23 8.63 -11.22
N ASP A 117 -2.74 9.86 -11.17
CA ASP A 117 -2.48 10.78 -10.08
C ASP A 117 -3.72 11.60 -9.73
N SER A 118 -4.45 11.08 -8.74
CA SER A 118 -4.85 11.81 -7.52
C SER A 118 -5.43 13.24 -7.57
N THR A 119 -5.97 13.69 -8.71
CA THR A 119 -6.84 14.90 -8.83
C THR A 119 -8.23 14.75 -8.17
N MET A 120 -8.26 14.42 -6.88
CA MET A 120 -9.40 14.43 -5.95
C MET A 120 -8.88 13.79 -4.66
N ASP A 121 -8.95 14.50 -3.52
CA ASP A 121 -8.34 14.11 -2.22
C ASP A 121 -8.39 12.60 -1.95
N ASP A 122 -7.22 11.95 -1.99
CA ASP A 122 -7.13 10.50 -1.79
C ASP A 122 -7.67 10.08 -0.42
N ALA A 123 -8.11 8.83 -0.26
CA ALA A 123 -8.73 8.40 1.00
C ALA A 123 -7.82 8.52 2.23
N VAL A 124 -6.48 8.57 2.04
CA VAL A 124 -5.54 8.93 3.10
C VAL A 124 -5.87 10.29 3.72
N ALA A 125 -6.42 11.26 2.98
CA ALA A 125 -6.91 12.55 3.48
C ALA A 125 -8.21 12.42 4.29
N GLY A 126 -9.10 11.48 3.90
CA GLY A 126 -10.29 11.12 4.69
C GLY A 126 -9.89 10.48 6.02
N ASP A 127 -8.97 9.51 5.97
CA ASP A 127 -8.38 8.89 7.15
C ASP A 127 -7.57 9.91 7.96
N PHE A 128 -6.88 10.88 7.34
CA PHE A 128 -6.18 11.98 8.02
C PHE A 128 -7.15 12.87 8.81
N ALA A 129 -8.30 13.22 8.23
CA ALA A 129 -9.32 14.00 8.91
C ALA A 129 -9.91 13.23 10.10
N LEU A 130 -10.02 11.90 9.97
CA LEU A 130 -10.43 10.97 11.03
C LEU A 130 -9.38 10.92 12.16
N ILE A 131 -8.10 10.76 11.82
CA ILE A 131 -6.98 10.72 12.77
C ILE A 131 -6.71 12.09 13.39
N ASN A 132 -6.98 13.19 12.69
CA ASN A 132 -6.93 14.54 13.24
C ASN A 132 -8.01 14.79 14.30
N LYS A 133 -9.15 14.07 14.25
CA LYS A 133 -10.18 14.10 15.30
C LYS A 133 -9.83 13.21 16.49
N LEU A 134 -9.15 12.08 16.23
CA LEU A 134 -8.65 11.16 17.24
C LEU A 134 -7.31 11.66 17.82
N ASP A 135 -7.33 12.82 18.49
CA ASP A 135 -6.13 13.41 19.11
C ASP A 135 -5.78 12.71 20.43
N ILE A 136 -5.35 11.45 20.31
CA ILE A 136 -5.03 10.56 21.43
C ILE A 136 -3.61 10.87 21.93
N GLN A 137 -3.53 11.71 22.95
CA GLN A 137 -2.31 11.84 23.75
C GLN A 137 -2.23 10.70 24.76
N CYS A 138 -1.23 9.84 24.62
CA CYS A 138 -0.93 8.80 25.60
C CYS A 138 0.58 8.74 25.84
N ASP A 139 1.00 8.83 27.11
CA ASP A 139 2.41 8.97 27.45
C ASP A 139 3.15 7.63 27.34
N LEU A 140 3.86 7.50 26.21
CA LEU A 140 4.56 6.27 25.82
C LEU A 140 5.64 5.85 26.82
N LYS A 141 6.20 6.78 27.60
CA LYS A 141 7.25 6.46 28.58
C LYS A 141 6.69 5.65 29.73
N THR A 142 5.62 6.14 30.35
CA THR A 142 4.94 5.48 31.47
C THR A 142 4.44 4.10 31.06
N LEU A 143 3.82 3.98 29.87
CA LEU A 143 3.40 2.68 29.34
C LEU A 143 4.55 1.67 29.21
N SER A 144 5.71 2.08 28.69
CA SER A 144 6.85 1.17 28.51
C SER A 144 7.41 0.63 29.83
N ASP A 145 7.48 1.48 30.85
CA ASP A 145 7.94 1.07 32.19
C ASP A 145 6.89 0.19 32.87
N ASP A 146 5.60 0.55 32.78
CA ASP A 146 4.48 -0.20 33.36
C ASP A 146 4.31 -1.61 32.74
N ILE A 147 4.53 -1.76 31.42
CA ILE A 147 4.55 -3.07 30.74
C ILE A 147 5.71 -3.93 31.27
N LYS A 148 6.88 -3.31 31.50
CA LYS A 148 8.05 -4.02 32.01
C LYS A 148 7.83 -4.50 33.45
N GLU A 149 7.28 -3.64 34.33
CA GLU A 149 6.87 -4.02 35.68
C GLU A 149 5.78 -5.12 35.67
N SER A 150 4.85 -5.08 34.72
CA SER A 150 3.82 -6.12 34.55
C SER A 150 4.43 -7.49 34.21
N LEU A 151 5.35 -7.52 33.24
CA LEU A 151 6.03 -8.75 32.81
C LEU A 151 6.97 -9.31 33.89
N GLU A 152 7.52 -8.47 34.76
CA GLU A 152 8.35 -8.89 35.90
C GLU A 152 7.54 -9.32 37.14
N SER A 153 6.31 -8.80 37.32
CA SER A 153 5.47 -9.04 38.51
C SER A 153 4.65 -10.34 38.47
N GLU A 154 4.41 -10.93 37.30
CA GLU A 154 3.81 -12.28 37.15
C GLU A 154 4.58 -13.39 37.91
N GLY A 155 5.81 -13.11 38.38
CA GLY A 155 6.59 -13.99 39.25
C GLY A 155 6.27 -13.94 40.75
N LYS A 156 5.47 -12.98 41.25
CA LYS A 156 5.18 -12.82 42.70
C LYS A 156 3.76 -12.31 42.99
N ASN A 157 2.91 -13.19 43.51
CA ASN A 157 1.49 -12.93 43.77
C ASN A 157 1.21 -12.66 45.27
N SER A 158 0.61 -11.51 45.66
CA SER A 158 -0.36 -11.37 46.77
C SER A 158 -0.82 -9.93 47.15
N LYS A 159 -2.12 -9.65 46.90
CA LYS A 159 -3.14 -9.02 47.79
C LYS A 159 -3.22 -7.50 48.13
N LYS A 160 -4.50 -7.04 48.11
CA LYS A 160 -5.18 -5.84 48.73
C LYS A 160 -5.06 -4.50 47.97
N GLU A 161 -6.05 -3.60 47.91
CA GLU A 161 -7.51 -3.50 48.14
C GLU A 161 -7.88 -2.01 47.80
N GLU A 162 -9.05 -1.72 47.21
CA GLU A 162 -9.54 -0.36 46.81
C GLU A 162 -10.85 -0.04 47.60
N PRO A 163 -11.30 1.22 47.74
CA PRO A 163 -12.52 1.62 47.01
C PRO A 163 -12.69 3.14 46.64
N GLN A 164 -13.82 3.44 45.99
CA GLN A 164 -14.20 4.65 45.22
C GLN A 164 -14.96 5.73 46.02
N GLU A 165 -15.06 6.94 45.43
CA GLU A 165 -16.17 7.91 45.62
C GLU A 165 -16.59 8.55 44.26
N LEU A 166 -17.71 9.29 44.21
CA LEU A 166 -18.63 9.27 43.07
C LEU A 166 -19.57 10.52 43.01
N LEU A 167 -19.61 11.32 41.91
CA LEU A 167 -20.69 12.29 41.51
C LEU A 167 -20.39 12.83 40.07
N GLN A 168 -21.25 12.89 39.03
CA GLN A 168 -22.59 13.50 38.80
C GLN A 168 -22.61 15.05 38.91
N SER A 169 -23.25 15.86 38.04
CA SER A 169 -24.12 15.62 36.84
C SER A 169 -24.49 16.94 36.08
N GLN A 170 -25.29 16.81 35.00
CA GLN A 170 -26.28 17.76 34.42
C GLN A 170 -26.02 18.56 33.11
N ASP A 171 -27.11 18.65 32.34
CA ASP A 171 -27.26 19.02 30.92
C ASP A 171 -27.64 20.49 30.69
N PHE A 172 -27.63 20.94 29.42
CA PHE A 172 -28.65 21.88 28.91
C PHE A 172 -28.90 21.73 27.39
N VAL A 173 -30.18 21.83 27.00
CA VAL A 173 -30.71 21.60 25.62
C VAL A 173 -31.06 22.94 24.95
N GLY A 174 -30.99 23.02 23.61
CA GLY A 174 -31.50 24.16 22.83
C GLY A 174 -31.76 23.87 21.35
N GLU A 175 -33.02 23.68 20.96
CA GLU A 175 -33.49 23.52 19.57
C GLU A 175 -33.58 24.87 18.81
N LYS A 176 -33.47 24.86 17.46
CA LYS A 176 -34.64 25.02 16.54
C LYS A 176 -34.31 25.04 15.04
N LEU A 177 -35.35 24.74 14.25
CA LEU A 177 -35.36 24.61 12.79
C LEU A 177 -35.47 25.95 12.04
N GLY A 178 -35.11 25.93 10.75
CA GLY A 178 -35.46 26.95 9.76
C GLY A 178 -35.33 26.46 8.32
N SER A 179 -36.45 26.19 7.64
CA SER A 179 -36.52 25.68 6.25
C SER A 179 -36.68 26.79 5.22
N GLY A 180 -36.14 26.61 4.00
CA GLY A 180 -36.43 27.47 2.85
C GLY A 180 -36.04 26.81 1.52
N GLU A 181 -37.02 26.61 0.63
CA GLU A 181 -36.89 25.92 -0.67
C GLU A 181 -37.42 26.84 -1.82
N PRO A 182 -37.47 26.46 -3.13
CA PRO A 182 -36.71 27.18 -4.16
C PRO A 182 -37.56 27.76 -5.32
N SER A 183 -36.95 28.53 -6.24
CA SER A 183 -37.52 28.74 -7.60
C SER A 183 -36.61 29.37 -8.68
N HIS A 184 -36.42 28.61 -9.77
CA HIS A 184 -36.49 28.96 -11.21
C HIS A 184 -35.63 30.01 -11.97
N SER A 185 -35.31 29.58 -13.22
CA SER A 185 -35.22 30.33 -14.51
C SER A 185 -33.80 30.68 -15.05
N VAL A 186 -33.49 30.76 -16.37
CA VAL A 186 -34.15 30.32 -17.65
C VAL A 186 -33.14 30.42 -18.84
N LYS A 187 -33.11 29.42 -19.76
CA LYS A 187 -32.69 29.40 -21.21
C LYS A 187 -31.30 30.03 -21.60
N VAL A 188 -30.63 29.83 -22.75
CA VAL A 188 -31.01 29.76 -24.19
C VAL A 188 -29.94 29.00 -25.04
N HIS A 189 -30.40 28.37 -26.13
CA HIS A 189 -29.75 27.81 -27.35
C HIS A 189 -28.30 28.21 -27.74
N THR A 190 -27.50 27.33 -28.36
CA THR A 190 -27.52 27.12 -29.84
C THR A 190 -26.85 25.82 -30.34
N VAL A 191 -27.25 25.36 -31.54
CA VAL A 191 -26.75 24.16 -32.25
C VAL A 191 -26.30 24.53 -33.68
N PRO A 192 -25.11 24.08 -34.14
CA PRO A 192 -24.79 23.99 -35.57
C PRO A 192 -25.15 22.61 -36.17
N LYS A 193 -25.57 22.62 -37.44
CA LYS A 193 -26.05 21.46 -38.22
C LYS A 193 -24.90 20.70 -38.95
N PRO A 194 -25.14 19.49 -39.51
CA PRO A 194 -24.09 18.57 -39.97
C PRO A 194 -23.44 18.93 -41.32
N GLY A 195 -22.14 18.64 -41.48
CA GLY A 195 -21.42 18.83 -42.75
C GLY A 195 -20.00 18.24 -42.79
N LYS A 196 -19.86 17.09 -43.47
CA LYS A 196 -18.66 16.42 -44.02
C LYS A 196 -17.30 17.18 -43.98
N GLY A 197 -16.26 16.52 -43.48
CA GLY A 197 -14.89 17.04 -43.56
C GLY A 197 -13.75 16.06 -43.24
N ALA A 198 -13.54 15.04 -44.09
CA ALA A 198 -12.27 14.30 -44.16
C ALA A 198 -12.08 13.65 -45.55
N ASP A 199 -12.20 14.47 -46.61
CA ASP A 199 -11.69 14.22 -47.96
C ASP A 199 -11.87 12.79 -48.55
N LEU A 200 -12.92 12.59 -49.34
CA LEU A 200 -13.19 11.33 -50.06
C LEU A 200 -12.14 10.98 -51.15
N SER A 201 -11.19 11.87 -51.46
CA SER A 201 -10.05 11.55 -52.35
C SER A 201 -8.86 10.92 -51.60
N LYS A 202 -8.86 10.90 -50.26
CA LYS A 202 -7.80 10.26 -49.47
C LYS A 202 -8.14 8.79 -49.18
N PRO A 203 -7.20 7.85 -49.39
CA PRO A 203 -7.41 6.46 -49.02
C PRO A 203 -7.62 6.34 -47.50
N PRO A 204 -8.50 5.41 -47.03
CA PRO A 204 -8.81 5.27 -45.62
C PRO A 204 -7.54 4.99 -44.81
N CYS A 205 -7.29 5.83 -43.80
CA CYS A 205 -6.08 5.79 -42.99
C CYS A 205 -6.00 4.47 -42.20
N ARG A 206 -5.23 3.49 -42.71
CA ARG A 206 -5.02 2.18 -42.07
C ARG A 206 -4.57 2.36 -40.63
N LYS A 207 -5.26 1.73 -39.67
CA LYS A 207 -4.91 1.87 -38.25
C LYS A 207 -3.49 1.34 -38.03
N ALA A 208 -2.64 2.07 -37.30
CA ALA A 208 -1.24 1.67 -37.08
C ALA A 208 -1.07 0.25 -36.45
N LYS A 209 -2.12 -0.30 -35.84
CA LYS A 209 -2.20 -1.69 -35.35
C LYS A 209 -2.22 -2.72 -36.48
N GLU A 210 -2.88 -2.42 -37.60
CA GLU A 210 -2.98 -3.30 -38.78
C GLU A 210 -1.65 -3.35 -39.54
N ILE A 211 -1.06 -2.19 -39.84
CA ILE A 211 0.27 -2.07 -40.47
C ILE A 211 1.33 -2.85 -39.66
N ARG A 212 1.24 -2.82 -38.32
CA ARG A 212 2.13 -3.61 -37.44
C ARG A 212 1.85 -5.13 -37.50
N LYS A 213 0.59 -5.56 -37.61
CA LYS A 213 0.23 -6.99 -37.81
C LYS A 213 0.75 -7.49 -39.17
N GLU A 214 0.53 -6.72 -40.23
CA GLU A 214 0.95 -7.01 -41.60
C GLU A 214 2.49 -7.14 -41.70
N ARG A 215 3.24 -6.17 -41.14
CA ARG A 215 4.71 -6.26 -41.03
C ARG A 215 5.19 -7.47 -40.23
N LYS A 216 4.47 -7.90 -39.17
CA LYS A 216 4.81 -9.13 -38.44
C LYS A 216 4.57 -10.37 -39.30
N ARG A 217 3.47 -10.41 -40.07
CA ARG A 217 3.13 -11.53 -40.97
C ARG A 217 4.16 -11.67 -42.10
N LEU A 218 4.55 -10.56 -42.72
CA LEU A 218 5.60 -10.52 -43.75
C LEU A 218 6.95 -11.03 -43.23
N LYS A 219 7.37 -10.62 -42.02
CA LYS A 219 8.60 -11.15 -41.40
C LYS A 219 8.55 -12.65 -41.10
N LEU A 220 7.38 -13.17 -40.70
CA LEU A 220 7.19 -14.61 -40.49
C LEU A 220 7.23 -15.40 -41.81
N MET A 221 6.63 -14.87 -42.89
CA MET A 221 6.70 -15.51 -44.21
C MET A 221 8.11 -15.48 -44.82
N GLN A 222 8.90 -14.43 -44.55
CA GLN A 222 10.30 -14.35 -44.97
C GLN A 222 11.25 -15.27 -44.17
N GLN A 223 10.79 -15.90 -43.08
CA GLN A 223 11.60 -16.79 -42.24
C GLN A 223 11.38 -18.28 -42.48
N ASN A 224 10.49 -18.66 -43.42
CA ASN A 224 10.30 -20.04 -43.87
C ASN A 224 10.52 -20.18 -45.39
N PRO A 225 11.77 -20.39 -45.85
CA PRO A 225 12.03 -21.08 -47.11
C PRO A 225 11.67 -22.58 -46.97
N ALA A 226 11.27 -23.20 -48.08
CA ALA A 226 11.03 -24.63 -48.22
C ALA A 226 12.18 -25.50 -47.64
N GLY A 227 11.98 -26.72 -47.14
CA GLY A 227 10.98 -27.69 -47.58
C GLY A 227 11.57 -28.54 -48.71
N GLU A 228 11.78 -29.82 -48.39
CA GLU A 228 12.07 -30.96 -49.29
C GLU A 228 13.54 -31.43 -49.54
N LEU A 229 13.69 -32.74 -49.28
CA LEU A 229 14.65 -33.78 -49.72
C LEU A 229 16.15 -33.77 -49.34
N GLU A 230 16.54 -34.90 -48.70
CA GLU A 230 17.60 -35.89 -49.05
C GLU A 230 18.95 -35.40 -49.65
N GLY A 231 20.14 -35.89 -49.27
CA GLY A 231 20.57 -36.96 -48.36
C GLY A 231 22.11 -37.16 -48.41
N PHE A 232 22.64 -38.24 -47.81
CA PHE A 232 24.04 -38.75 -47.89
C PHE A 232 25.22 -37.98 -47.26
N GLN A 233 25.49 -38.36 -45.99
CA GLN A 233 26.76 -38.87 -45.41
C GLN A 233 28.18 -38.47 -45.94
N ALA A 234 29.03 -38.13 -44.96
CA ALA A 234 30.37 -38.72 -44.64
C ALA A 234 31.68 -37.88 -44.80
N GLN A 235 32.36 -37.75 -43.64
CA GLN A 235 33.82 -37.66 -43.39
C GLN A 235 34.63 -36.39 -43.76
N GLY A 236 35.48 -35.93 -42.81
CA GLY A 236 36.71 -35.19 -43.12
C GLY A 236 37.08 -33.96 -42.25
N HIS A 237 37.80 -34.19 -41.14
CA HIS A 237 38.73 -33.27 -40.44
C HIS A 237 38.27 -31.92 -39.78
N PRO A 238 38.79 -31.59 -38.56
CA PRO A 238 38.81 -30.23 -37.96
C PRO A 238 40.07 -29.43 -38.45
N PRO A 239 40.35 -28.16 -38.04
CA PRO A 239 39.79 -27.32 -36.96
C PRO A 239 39.48 -25.85 -37.36
N SER A 240 39.04 -24.99 -36.42
CA SER A 240 39.39 -23.54 -36.37
C SER A 240 38.80 -22.84 -35.13
N LEU A 241 39.45 -21.76 -34.66
CA LEU A 241 39.02 -20.94 -33.53
C LEU A 241 37.94 -19.92 -33.93
N PHE A 242 36.78 -19.94 -33.25
CA PHE A 242 35.88 -18.79 -33.17
C PHE A 242 35.33 -18.64 -31.74
N PRO A 243 35.33 -17.42 -31.16
CA PRO A 243 34.73 -17.19 -29.85
C PRO A 243 33.18 -17.23 -29.96
N PRO A 244 32.46 -17.73 -28.94
CA PRO A 244 31.02 -17.90 -29.01
C PRO A 244 30.27 -16.55 -28.97
N LYS A 245 30.00 -15.98 -30.14
CA LYS A 245 29.05 -14.86 -30.33
C LYS A 245 27.65 -15.38 -30.64
N ALA A 246 26.91 -15.74 -29.61
CA ALA A 246 25.45 -15.76 -29.65
C ALA A 246 24.89 -15.38 -28.28
N LYS A 247 24.56 -14.08 -28.08
CA LYS A 247 23.72 -13.70 -26.95
C LYS A 247 22.36 -14.37 -27.14
N SER A 248 22.01 -15.28 -26.24
CA SER A 248 20.73 -16.01 -26.29
C SER A 248 19.55 -15.02 -26.38
N ASN A 249 18.51 -15.38 -27.14
CA ASN A 249 17.31 -14.57 -27.35
C ASN A 249 16.38 -14.49 -26.11
N GLN A 250 16.97 -14.53 -24.90
CA GLN A 250 16.22 -14.39 -23.66
C GLN A 250 15.65 -12.97 -23.52
N PRO A 251 14.41 -12.81 -23.06
CA PRO A 251 13.85 -11.49 -22.77
C PRO A 251 14.62 -10.85 -21.61
N LYS A 252 15.00 -9.58 -21.75
CA LYS A 252 15.54 -8.77 -20.63
C LYS A 252 14.64 -8.91 -19.40
N SER A 253 15.26 -9.16 -18.25
CA SER A 253 14.62 -9.15 -16.92
C SER A 253 14.13 -7.75 -16.54
N LEU A 254 13.49 -7.61 -15.37
CA LEU A 254 13.11 -6.29 -14.86
C LEU A 254 14.36 -5.50 -14.45
N GLU A 255 15.32 -6.22 -13.88
CA GLU A 255 16.60 -5.77 -13.38
C GLU A 255 17.47 -5.26 -14.54
N ASP A 256 17.55 -6.00 -15.66
CA ASP A 256 18.21 -5.59 -16.91
C ASP A 256 17.62 -4.31 -17.54
N LEU A 257 16.38 -3.94 -17.18
CA LEU A 257 15.68 -2.75 -17.68
C LEU A 257 15.75 -1.58 -16.70
N ILE A 258 16.02 -1.84 -15.42
CA ILE A 258 16.17 -0.83 -14.35
C ILE A 258 17.63 -0.41 -14.18
N PHE A 259 18.54 -1.38 -14.22
CA PHE A 259 19.98 -1.20 -13.99
C PHE A 259 20.79 -1.20 -15.30
N GLU A 260 20.14 -0.91 -16.44
CA GLU A 260 20.80 -0.77 -17.73
C GLU A 260 21.87 0.34 -17.66
N SER A 261 23.12 -0.02 -17.93
CA SER A 261 24.26 0.89 -17.79
C SER A 261 24.10 2.15 -18.64
N LEU A 262 24.17 3.30 -17.99
CA LEU A 262 24.18 4.60 -18.64
C LEU A 262 25.53 4.84 -19.34
N PRO A 263 25.56 5.62 -20.44
CA PRO A 263 26.82 6.02 -21.08
C PRO A 263 27.62 6.96 -20.17
N GLU A 264 28.94 7.04 -20.36
CA GLU A 264 29.83 7.90 -19.55
C GLU A 264 29.44 9.40 -19.59
N ASN A 265 28.80 9.83 -20.68
CA ASN A 265 28.30 11.19 -20.88
C ASN A 265 26.78 11.34 -20.61
N ALA A 266 26.21 10.48 -19.75
CA ALA A 266 24.80 10.56 -19.37
C ALA A 266 24.46 11.93 -18.75
N SER A 267 23.32 12.49 -19.13
CA SER A 267 22.90 13.83 -18.74
C SER A 267 22.49 13.94 -17.27
N HIS A 268 22.01 12.86 -16.66
CA HIS A 268 21.58 12.83 -15.26
C HIS A 268 21.99 11.53 -14.56
N LYS A 269 22.28 11.64 -13.26
CA LYS A 269 22.57 10.51 -12.36
C LYS A 269 21.38 10.27 -11.43
N LEU A 270 20.82 9.05 -11.47
CA LEU A 270 19.81 8.60 -10.52
C LEU A 270 20.41 7.65 -9.49
N GLU A 271 20.25 7.96 -8.21
CA GLU A 271 20.52 7.05 -7.09
C GLU A 271 19.20 6.73 -6.37
N VAL A 272 19.07 5.51 -5.84
CA VAL A 272 17.92 5.12 -5.02
C VAL A 272 18.44 4.59 -3.70
N ARG A 273 18.02 5.21 -2.60
CA ARG A 273 18.53 4.96 -1.25
C ARG A 273 17.37 4.54 -0.35
N VAL A 274 17.53 3.45 0.41
CA VAL A 274 16.56 3.03 1.44
C VAL A 274 17.10 3.51 2.78
N VAL A 275 16.37 4.42 3.44
CA VAL A 275 16.76 5.00 4.75
C VAL A 275 15.69 4.70 5.79
N ARG A 276 16.09 4.32 7.00
CA ARG A 276 15.15 3.92 8.07
C ARG A 276 14.50 5.13 8.71
N SER A 277 13.16 5.20 8.68
CA SER A 277 12.38 6.29 9.28
C SER A 277 12.03 6.04 10.74
N SER A 278 11.89 4.77 11.14
CA SER A 278 11.58 4.35 12.51
C SER A 278 12.48 3.20 12.97
N PRO A 279 13.23 3.37 14.09
CA PRO A 279 13.67 4.66 14.62
C PRO A 279 14.50 5.42 13.57
N PRO A 280 14.46 6.76 13.56
CA PRO A 280 15.03 7.57 12.48
C PRO A 280 16.57 7.50 12.43
N SER A 281 17.12 6.99 11.33
CA SER A 281 18.57 6.90 11.12
C SER A 281 19.22 8.28 10.93
N SER A 282 20.55 8.35 10.98
CA SER A 282 21.29 9.59 10.70
C SER A 282 21.05 10.09 9.27
N GLN A 283 21.01 9.19 8.28
CA GLN A 283 20.69 9.54 6.88
C GLN A 283 19.26 10.06 6.73
N PHE A 284 18.30 9.47 7.44
CA PHE A 284 16.92 9.94 7.46
C PHE A 284 16.80 11.35 8.06
N LYS A 285 17.40 11.58 9.23
CA LYS A 285 17.43 12.90 9.89
C LYS A 285 18.06 13.98 9.00
N ALA A 286 19.16 13.66 8.33
CA ALA A 286 19.86 14.58 7.43
C ALA A 286 19.05 14.96 6.17
N THR A 287 18.00 14.21 5.83
CA THR A 287 17.24 14.35 4.58
C THR A 287 15.76 14.67 4.80
N LEU A 288 15.33 14.74 6.07
CA LEU A 288 13.93 14.96 6.48
C LEU A 288 13.33 16.25 5.90
N LEU A 289 14.06 17.37 5.98
CA LEU A 289 13.58 18.67 5.51
C LEU A 289 13.42 18.70 3.98
N GLU A 290 14.39 18.15 3.23
CA GLU A 290 14.30 18.06 1.77
C GLU A 290 13.12 17.17 1.34
N SER A 291 12.98 16.01 1.99
CA SER A 291 11.86 15.08 1.81
C SER A 291 10.51 15.76 2.07
N TYR A 292 10.39 16.56 3.14
CA TYR A 292 9.20 17.36 3.43
C TYR A 292 8.90 18.41 2.37
N GLN A 293 9.90 19.08 1.78
CA GLN A 293 9.65 20.04 0.68
C GLN A 293 9.07 19.36 -0.56
N VAL A 294 9.55 18.16 -0.91
CA VAL A 294 8.98 17.35 -2.00
C VAL A 294 7.54 16.96 -1.69
N TYR A 295 7.26 16.48 -0.47
CA TYR A 295 5.89 16.18 -0.01
C TYR A 295 4.98 17.41 -0.09
N LYS A 296 5.44 18.56 0.42
CA LYS A 296 4.67 19.80 0.42
C LYS A 296 4.31 20.27 -0.99
N ARG A 297 5.29 20.26 -1.91
CA ARG A 297 5.08 20.58 -3.33
C ARG A 297 4.10 19.62 -4.01
N TYR A 298 4.23 18.31 -3.72
CA TYR A 298 3.29 17.28 -4.19
C TYR A 298 1.86 17.55 -3.71
N GLN A 299 1.65 17.77 -2.41
CA GLN A 299 0.34 18.08 -1.83
C GLN A 299 -0.30 19.33 -2.44
N MET A 300 0.47 20.40 -2.64
CA MET A 300 -0.03 21.65 -3.21
C MET A 300 -0.36 21.55 -4.71
N VAL A 301 0.49 20.90 -5.51
CA VAL A 301 0.32 20.89 -6.97
C VAL A 301 -0.60 19.77 -7.44
N ILE A 302 -0.51 18.58 -6.84
CA ILE A 302 -1.26 17.40 -7.27
C ILE A 302 -2.62 17.35 -6.57
N HIS A 303 -2.63 17.35 -5.23
CA HIS A 303 -3.85 17.27 -4.41
C HIS A 303 -4.58 18.61 -4.25
N LYS A 304 -4.00 19.73 -4.72
CA LYS A 304 -4.55 21.10 -4.62
C LYS A 304 -4.76 21.60 -3.19
N ASN A 305 -4.01 21.05 -2.23
CA ASN A 305 -4.09 21.47 -0.83
C ASN A 305 -3.53 22.90 -0.65
N PRO A 306 -4.16 23.74 0.21
CA PRO A 306 -3.64 25.06 0.57
C PRO A 306 -2.20 25.01 1.13
N PRO A 307 -1.36 26.04 0.94
CA PRO A 307 0.06 26.00 1.32
C PRO A 307 0.35 25.83 2.82
N ASP A 308 -0.63 26.15 3.67
CA ASP A 308 -0.65 26.01 5.13
C ASP A 308 -1.10 24.61 5.59
N THR A 309 -1.81 23.86 4.75
CA THR A 309 -2.32 22.52 5.09
C THR A 309 -1.21 21.48 5.27
N PRO A 310 -0.29 21.24 4.31
CA PRO A 310 0.75 20.21 4.45
C PRO A 310 1.88 20.70 5.37
N THR A 311 1.68 20.58 6.67
CA THR A 311 2.66 20.95 7.71
C THR A 311 3.69 19.86 7.96
N GLU A 312 4.86 20.25 8.49
CA GLU A 312 5.94 19.32 8.85
C GLU A 312 5.54 18.36 9.97
N SER A 313 4.72 18.83 10.92
CA SER A 313 4.15 18.01 12.00
C SER A 313 3.26 16.91 11.44
N GLN A 314 2.34 17.24 10.51
CA GLN A 314 1.52 16.24 9.83
C GLN A 314 2.38 15.26 9.02
N PHE A 315 3.28 15.76 8.17
CA PHE A 315 4.22 14.94 7.42
C PHE A 315 4.95 13.93 8.33
N THR A 316 5.46 14.41 9.46
CA THR A 316 6.17 13.58 10.45
C THR A 316 5.25 12.56 11.12
N ARG A 317 4.05 12.98 11.57
CA ARG A 317 3.09 12.09 12.26
C ARG A 317 2.64 10.93 11.37
N PHE A 318 2.41 11.18 10.08
CA PHE A 318 1.74 10.23 9.20
C PHE A 318 2.69 9.45 8.26
N LEU A 319 3.79 10.06 7.80
CA LEU A 319 4.71 9.42 6.84
C LEU A 319 6.07 9.04 7.44
N CYS A 320 6.50 9.66 8.53
CA CYS A 320 7.80 9.38 9.16
C CYS A 320 7.68 8.43 10.35
N SER A 321 6.75 8.73 11.25
CA SER A 321 6.46 7.95 12.46
C SER A 321 5.85 6.59 12.11
N SER A 322 6.10 5.60 12.94
CA SER A 322 5.59 4.24 12.79
C SER A 322 5.43 3.60 14.16
N PRO A 323 4.50 2.63 14.34
CA PRO A 323 4.48 1.79 15.52
C PRO A 323 5.45 0.61 15.39
N LEU A 324 5.97 0.35 14.17
CA LEU A 324 6.80 -0.83 13.92
C LEU A 324 8.13 -0.74 14.63
N GLU A 325 8.37 -1.72 15.50
CA GLU A 325 9.66 -1.96 16.12
C GLU A 325 10.69 -2.42 15.08
N ALA A 326 11.94 -2.03 15.27
CA ALA A 326 13.01 -2.32 14.32
C ALA A 326 13.70 -3.64 14.68
N GLU A 327 13.46 -4.67 13.87
CA GLU A 327 13.97 -6.02 14.11
C GLU A 327 15.07 -6.40 13.10
N THR A 328 16.17 -6.97 13.59
CA THR A 328 17.30 -7.47 12.77
C THR A 328 17.64 -8.92 13.13
N PRO A 329 16.74 -9.89 12.86
CA PRO A 329 17.01 -11.30 13.13
C PRO A 329 18.10 -11.84 12.18
N PRO A 330 18.84 -12.90 12.55
CA PRO A 330 19.96 -13.42 11.75
C PRO A 330 19.61 -13.85 10.32
N ASN A 331 18.36 -14.23 10.07
CA ASN A 331 17.84 -14.66 8.75
C ASN A 331 17.03 -13.55 8.03
N GLY A 332 16.99 -12.35 8.60
CA GLY A 332 16.32 -11.18 8.03
C GLY A 332 17.15 -10.47 6.97
N PRO A 333 16.60 -9.44 6.32
CA PRO A 333 17.32 -8.61 5.36
C PRO A 333 18.38 -7.75 6.07
N ASP A 334 19.49 -7.42 5.40
CA ASP A 334 20.61 -6.64 5.97
C ASP A 334 20.18 -5.29 6.59
N CYS A 335 19.13 -4.67 6.04
CA CYS A 335 18.59 -3.40 6.53
C CYS A 335 17.73 -3.55 7.80
N GLY A 336 17.38 -4.79 8.17
CA GLY A 336 16.34 -5.14 9.13
C GLY A 336 14.92 -4.95 8.60
N TYR A 337 13.94 -5.38 9.39
CA TYR A 337 12.53 -5.10 9.20
C TYR A 337 12.12 -3.75 9.81
N GLY A 338 10.89 -3.31 9.55
CA GLY A 338 10.30 -2.05 10.03
C GLY A 338 10.09 -1.03 8.92
N SER A 339 10.07 0.27 9.26
CA SER A 339 9.67 1.35 8.34
C SER A 339 10.82 2.15 7.75
N PHE A 340 10.73 2.41 6.44
CA PHE A 340 11.76 3.06 5.64
C PHE A 340 11.18 4.04 4.62
N HIS A 341 12.00 5.00 4.21
CA HIS A 341 11.79 5.84 3.04
C HIS A 341 12.76 5.38 1.94
N GLN A 342 12.21 4.94 0.81
CA GLN A 342 12.97 4.71 -0.42
C GLN A 342 13.03 6.03 -1.21
N GLN A 343 14.15 6.73 -1.08
CA GLN A 343 14.39 8.04 -1.68
C GLN A 343 15.01 7.92 -3.07
N TYR A 344 14.52 8.73 -4.00
CA TYR A 344 14.95 8.79 -5.40
C TYR A 344 15.69 10.10 -5.62
N TRP A 345 17.01 10.00 -5.82
CA TRP A 345 17.93 11.12 -5.90
C TRP A 345 18.35 11.36 -7.35
N LEU A 346 17.92 12.46 -7.96
CA LEU A 346 18.36 12.89 -9.28
C LEU A 346 19.35 14.06 -9.12
N ASP A 347 20.57 13.90 -9.65
CA ASP A 347 21.63 14.92 -9.62
C ASP A 347 21.88 15.53 -8.23
N GLY A 348 21.76 14.71 -7.19
CA GLY A 348 21.96 15.11 -5.80
C GLY A 348 20.75 15.74 -5.11
N LYS A 349 19.55 15.69 -5.71
CA LYS A 349 18.28 16.15 -5.10
C LYS A 349 17.23 15.05 -5.03
N ILE A 350 16.43 15.03 -3.98
CA ILE A 350 15.28 14.11 -3.87
C ILE A 350 14.18 14.55 -4.86
N ILE A 351 13.76 13.65 -5.75
CA ILE A 351 12.64 13.85 -6.69
C ILE A 351 11.43 12.96 -6.40
N ALA A 352 11.59 11.90 -5.60
CA ALA A 352 10.49 11.06 -5.13
C ALA A 352 10.87 10.31 -3.85
N VAL A 353 9.86 9.92 -3.07
CA VAL A 353 10.03 9.06 -1.90
C VAL A 353 8.86 8.09 -1.79
N GLY A 354 9.17 6.79 -1.83
CA GLY A 354 8.25 5.73 -1.44
C GLY A 354 8.37 5.47 0.06
N VAL A 355 7.27 5.63 0.80
CA VAL A 355 7.17 5.21 2.20
C VAL A 355 6.82 3.73 2.22
N ILE A 356 7.72 2.89 2.73
CA ILE A 356 7.60 1.44 2.67
C ILE A 356 7.84 0.80 4.05
N ASP A 357 7.16 -0.32 4.29
CA ASP A 357 7.50 -1.24 5.37
C ASP A 357 8.14 -2.49 4.79
N ILE A 358 9.17 -2.99 5.46
CA ILE A 358 9.81 -4.28 5.17
C ILE A 358 9.39 -5.23 6.29
N LEU A 359 8.60 -6.24 5.95
CA LEU A 359 7.95 -7.19 6.85
C LEU A 359 8.40 -8.63 6.54
N PRO A 360 8.15 -9.62 7.42
CA PRO A 360 8.61 -10.99 7.23
C PRO A 360 8.24 -11.63 5.88
N ASN A 361 7.04 -11.37 5.36
CA ASN A 361 6.58 -11.96 4.10
C ASN A 361 6.62 -10.97 2.90
N CYS A 362 6.74 -9.66 3.13
CA CYS A 362 6.61 -8.67 2.05
C CYS A 362 7.36 -7.34 2.22
N VAL A 363 7.55 -6.64 1.10
CA VAL A 363 7.64 -5.18 1.10
C VAL A 363 6.22 -4.62 0.92
N SER A 364 5.81 -3.70 1.79
CA SER A 364 4.51 -3.03 1.73
C SER A 364 4.68 -1.56 1.39
N SER A 365 4.07 -1.13 0.28
CA SER A 365 4.00 0.27 -0.13
C SER A 365 2.89 0.98 0.66
N VAL A 366 3.26 1.95 1.49
CA VAL A 366 2.35 2.72 2.35
C VAL A 366 1.87 3.98 1.63
N TYR A 367 2.81 4.77 1.09
CA TYR A 367 2.51 6.02 0.40
C TYR A 367 3.64 6.41 -0.57
N LEU A 368 3.33 7.26 -1.56
CA LEU A 368 4.31 7.83 -2.47
C LEU A 368 4.02 9.33 -2.66
N TYR A 369 5.07 10.14 -2.63
CA TYR A 369 5.06 11.52 -3.07
C TYR A 369 6.30 11.81 -3.92
N TYR A 370 6.18 12.78 -4.82
CA TYR A 370 7.24 13.10 -5.78
C TYR A 370 7.15 14.56 -6.25
N ASP A 371 8.26 15.10 -6.74
CA ASP A 371 8.31 16.47 -7.27
C ASP A 371 7.52 16.53 -8.60
N PRO A 372 6.42 17.30 -8.65
CA PRO A 372 5.54 17.41 -9.82
C PRO A 372 6.24 17.77 -11.13
N ASP A 373 7.40 18.43 -11.09
CA ASP A 373 8.17 18.79 -12.28
C ASP A 373 8.68 17.55 -13.04
N TYR A 374 8.77 16.40 -12.36
CA TYR A 374 9.16 15.11 -12.91
C TYR A 374 7.97 14.16 -13.16
N SER A 375 6.73 14.65 -13.05
CA SER A 375 5.50 13.90 -13.37
C SER A 375 5.54 13.20 -14.73
N PHE A 376 6.19 13.83 -15.73
CA PHE A 376 6.39 13.25 -17.05
C PHE A 376 7.13 11.90 -17.03
N LEU A 377 7.92 11.58 -16.00
CA LEU A 377 8.60 10.28 -15.83
C LEU A 377 7.66 9.16 -15.36
N SER A 378 6.42 9.49 -14.96
CA SER A 378 5.44 8.54 -14.44
C SER A 378 5.93 7.83 -13.17
N LEU A 379 6.42 8.63 -12.20
CA LEU A 379 7.18 8.16 -11.04
C LEU A 379 6.45 7.11 -10.19
N GLY A 380 5.12 7.14 -10.07
CA GLY A 380 4.36 6.08 -9.38
C GLY A 380 4.36 4.71 -10.06
N VAL A 381 4.56 4.63 -11.39
CA VAL A 381 4.81 3.35 -12.06
C VAL A 381 6.27 2.95 -11.93
N TYR A 382 7.19 3.92 -11.98
CA TYR A 382 8.61 3.65 -11.82
C TYR A 382 8.96 3.14 -10.41
N SER A 383 8.38 3.73 -9.35
CA SER A 383 8.61 3.32 -7.97
C SER A 383 8.07 1.92 -7.71
N ALA A 384 6.85 1.59 -8.15
CA ALA A 384 6.31 0.25 -8.03
C ALA A 384 7.19 -0.81 -8.73
N LEU A 385 7.78 -0.49 -9.89
CA LEU A 385 8.73 -1.38 -10.58
C LEU A 385 10.06 -1.52 -9.81
N ARG A 386 10.53 -0.45 -9.17
CA ARG A 386 11.71 -0.47 -8.29
C ARG A 386 11.47 -1.23 -6.99
N GLU A 387 10.28 -1.12 -6.39
CA GLU A 387 9.86 -1.84 -5.19
C GLU A 387 9.70 -3.34 -5.49
N ILE A 388 9.18 -3.73 -6.67
CA ILE A 388 9.18 -5.14 -7.13
C ILE A 388 10.60 -5.69 -7.27
N ALA A 389 11.52 -4.95 -7.91
CA ALA A 389 12.92 -5.36 -8.05
C ALA A 389 13.64 -5.44 -6.69
N PHE A 390 13.39 -4.47 -5.81
CA PHE A 390 13.92 -4.48 -4.44
C PHE A 390 13.38 -5.67 -3.63
N THR A 391 12.10 -6.01 -3.77
CA THR A 391 11.53 -7.21 -3.11
C THR A 391 12.23 -8.49 -3.55
N ARG A 392 12.58 -8.62 -4.85
CA ARG A 392 13.37 -9.76 -5.37
C ARG A 392 14.78 -9.79 -4.76
N GLN A 393 15.44 -8.64 -4.66
CA GLN A 393 16.76 -8.53 -4.04
C GLN A 393 16.72 -8.94 -2.55
N LEU A 394 15.68 -8.58 -1.80
CA LEU A 394 15.53 -9.03 -0.41
C LEU A 394 15.25 -10.53 -0.32
N HIS A 395 14.45 -11.08 -1.25
CA HIS A 395 14.13 -12.51 -1.32
C HIS A 395 15.38 -13.40 -1.44
N GLU A 396 16.43 -12.93 -2.12
CA GLU A 396 17.71 -13.67 -2.26
C GLU A 396 18.37 -14.01 -0.92
N LYS A 397 18.12 -13.20 0.12
CA LYS A 397 18.62 -13.44 1.49
C LYS A 397 17.53 -13.99 2.42
N THR A 398 16.30 -13.52 2.26
CA THR A 398 15.16 -13.87 3.12
C THR A 398 14.06 -14.45 2.26
N SER A 399 14.10 -15.76 2.02
CA SER A 399 13.17 -16.46 1.12
C SER A 399 11.70 -16.38 1.54
N GLN A 400 11.42 -16.15 2.82
CA GLN A 400 10.07 -15.88 3.33
C GLN A 400 9.48 -14.58 2.73
N LEU A 401 10.32 -13.57 2.50
CA LEU A 401 9.93 -12.29 1.92
C LEU A 401 9.73 -12.47 0.41
N SER A 402 8.49 -12.76 0.01
CA SER A 402 8.13 -13.27 -1.32
C SER A 402 7.08 -12.43 -2.05
N TYR A 403 6.55 -11.37 -1.43
CA TYR A 403 5.42 -10.60 -1.95
C TYR A 403 5.65 -9.09 -1.90
N TYR A 404 4.96 -8.35 -2.79
CA TYR A 404 4.95 -6.89 -2.79
C TYR A 404 3.52 -6.37 -2.64
N TYR A 405 3.23 -5.70 -1.53
CA TYR A 405 1.88 -5.25 -1.16
C TYR A 405 1.69 -3.81 -1.64
N MET A 406 0.70 -3.57 -2.51
CA MET A 406 0.50 -2.27 -3.17
C MET A 406 -0.56 -1.41 -2.47
N GLY A 407 -0.79 -1.61 -1.17
CA GLY A 407 -1.93 -1.03 -0.46
C GLY A 407 -3.27 -1.68 -0.88
N PHE A 408 -4.26 -0.86 -1.24
CA PHE A 408 -5.58 -1.30 -1.68
C PHE A 408 -5.78 -1.19 -3.20
N TYR A 409 -6.56 -2.12 -3.75
CA TYR A 409 -7.18 -2.14 -5.07
C TYR A 409 -8.67 -1.83 -4.92
N ILE A 410 -9.18 -0.91 -5.74
CA ILE A 410 -10.59 -0.49 -5.72
C ILE A 410 -11.11 -0.56 -7.14
N HIS A 411 -12.00 -1.52 -7.38
CA HIS A 411 -12.48 -1.83 -8.73
C HIS A 411 -13.27 -0.68 -9.36
N SER A 412 -14.02 0.09 -8.55
CA SER A 412 -14.82 1.24 -8.99
C SER A 412 -14.04 2.54 -9.17
N CYS A 413 -12.77 2.60 -8.75
CA CYS A 413 -11.97 3.82 -8.79
C CYS A 413 -10.85 3.69 -9.84
N PRO A 414 -10.88 4.43 -10.98
CA PRO A 414 -9.86 4.33 -12.02
C PRO A 414 -8.42 4.53 -11.50
N LYS A 415 -8.23 5.48 -10.57
CA LYS A 415 -6.97 5.80 -9.90
C LYS A 415 -6.41 4.67 -9.03
N MET A 416 -7.20 3.64 -8.73
CA MET A 416 -6.79 2.48 -7.93
C MET A 416 -6.93 1.15 -8.69
N LYS A 417 -7.77 1.09 -9.74
CA LYS A 417 -7.93 -0.08 -10.64
C LYS A 417 -6.63 -0.43 -11.38
N TYR A 418 -5.68 0.50 -11.50
CA TYR A 418 -4.38 0.25 -12.15
C TYR A 418 -3.56 -0.86 -11.47
N LYS A 419 -3.69 -1.05 -10.15
CA LYS A 419 -2.83 -1.99 -9.39
C LYS A 419 -3.01 -3.44 -9.86
N GLY A 420 -4.19 -3.78 -10.40
CA GLY A 420 -4.46 -5.06 -11.05
C GLY A 420 -3.73 -5.30 -12.39
N GLN A 421 -2.88 -4.37 -12.84
CA GLN A 421 -1.99 -4.54 -13.98
C GLN A 421 -0.63 -5.16 -13.60
N TYR A 422 -0.28 -5.24 -12.31
CA TYR A 422 0.99 -5.80 -11.84
C TYR A 422 0.89 -7.32 -11.66
N ARG A 423 0.95 -8.07 -12.76
CA ARG A 423 0.62 -9.50 -12.78
C ARG A 423 1.84 -10.42 -12.68
N PRO A 424 1.72 -11.60 -12.02
CA PRO A 424 0.53 -12.06 -11.30
C PRO A 424 0.34 -11.33 -9.96
N SER A 425 -0.93 -11.08 -9.61
CA SER A 425 -1.37 -10.43 -8.37
C SER A 425 -2.53 -11.19 -7.75
N ASP A 426 -2.64 -11.12 -6.43
CA ASP A 426 -3.73 -11.70 -5.65
C ASP A 426 -4.52 -10.59 -4.96
N LEU A 427 -5.84 -10.78 -4.84
CA LEU A 427 -6.70 -10.01 -3.94
C LEU A 427 -7.03 -10.85 -2.69
N LEU A 428 -7.11 -10.18 -1.55
CA LEU A 428 -7.55 -10.79 -0.30
C LEU A 428 -9.09 -10.94 -0.28
N CYS A 429 -9.58 -12.13 0.06
CA CYS A 429 -10.98 -12.37 0.36
C CYS A 429 -11.37 -11.59 1.65
N PRO A 430 -12.41 -10.73 1.62
CA PRO A 430 -12.72 -9.85 2.76
C PRO A 430 -13.31 -10.57 3.98
N GLU A 431 -13.71 -11.83 3.83
CA GLU A 431 -14.42 -12.62 4.86
C GLU A 431 -13.58 -13.78 5.41
N THR A 432 -12.80 -14.46 4.56
CA THR A 432 -12.01 -15.64 4.96
C THR A 432 -10.49 -15.39 4.91
N TYR A 433 -10.05 -14.19 4.53
CA TYR A 433 -8.64 -13.77 4.43
C TYR A 433 -7.73 -14.67 3.58
N VAL A 434 -8.31 -15.49 2.69
CA VAL A 434 -7.56 -16.26 1.69
C VAL A 434 -7.20 -15.38 0.49
N TRP A 435 -6.06 -15.66 -0.13
CA TRP A 435 -5.55 -14.93 -1.29
C TRP A 435 -6.01 -15.58 -2.60
N VAL A 436 -6.73 -14.83 -3.42
CA VAL A 436 -7.32 -15.31 -4.68
C VAL A 436 -6.69 -14.57 -5.87
N PRO A 437 -6.23 -15.25 -6.93
CA PRO A 437 -5.67 -14.59 -8.12
C PRO A 437 -6.65 -13.57 -8.70
N ILE A 438 -6.18 -12.36 -9.00
CA ILE A 438 -7.04 -11.25 -9.40
C ILE A 438 -7.89 -11.56 -10.64
N GLU A 439 -7.38 -12.37 -11.58
CA GLU A 439 -8.11 -12.84 -12.75
C GLU A 439 -9.42 -13.59 -12.40
N GLN A 440 -9.48 -14.25 -11.25
CA GLN A 440 -10.67 -14.96 -10.76
C GLN A 440 -11.65 -14.02 -10.02
N CYS A 441 -11.14 -12.95 -9.41
CA CYS A 441 -11.95 -11.94 -8.70
C CYS A 441 -12.69 -10.98 -9.66
N LEU A 442 -12.06 -10.65 -10.80
CA LEU A 442 -12.56 -9.62 -11.73
C LEU A 442 -14.00 -9.87 -12.24
N PRO A 443 -14.41 -11.08 -12.67
CA PRO A 443 -15.78 -11.32 -13.12
C PRO A 443 -16.85 -10.98 -12.09
N SER A 444 -16.61 -11.25 -10.81
CA SER A 444 -17.53 -10.89 -9.73
C SER A 444 -17.58 -9.36 -9.53
N LEU A 445 -16.42 -8.71 -9.56
CA LEU A 445 -16.28 -7.26 -9.30
C LEU A 445 -16.88 -6.36 -10.39
N GLU A 446 -16.99 -6.84 -11.63
CA GLU A 446 -17.72 -6.12 -12.69
C GLU A 446 -19.26 -6.22 -12.49
N ASN A 447 -19.75 -7.15 -11.66
CA ASN A 447 -21.19 -7.32 -11.33
C ASN A 447 -21.58 -6.71 -9.97
N SER A 448 -20.69 -6.71 -8.97
CA SER A 448 -20.93 -6.12 -7.65
C SER A 448 -19.70 -5.40 -7.12
N LYS A 449 -19.92 -4.28 -6.42
CA LYS A 449 -18.85 -3.55 -5.72
C LYS A 449 -18.22 -4.37 -4.60
N TYR A 450 -19.05 -5.13 -3.88
CA TYR A 450 -18.64 -6.04 -2.82
C TYR A 450 -18.82 -7.49 -3.27
N CYS A 451 -17.74 -8.24 -3.22
CA CYS A 451 -17.67 -9.66 -3.48
C CYS A 451 -16.83 -10.36 -2.39
N ARG A 452 -17.34 -11.49 -1.93
CA ARG A 452 -16.54 -12.60 -1.40
C ARG A 452 -15.79 -13.27 -2.56
N PHE A 453 -14.54 -13.69 -2.36
CA PHE A 453 -13.75 -14.35 -3.41
C PHE A 453 -13.53 -15.85 -3.18
N ASN A 454 -13.67 -16.33 -1.94
CA ASN A 454 -13.62 -17.76 -1.66
C ASN A 454 -14.83 -18.44 -2.32
N GLN A 455 -14.55 -19.48 -3.10
CA GLN A 455 -15.55 -20.20 -3.90
C GLN A 455 -16.38 -21.19 -3.05
N ASP A 456 -15.84 -21.60 -1.90
CA ASP A 456 -16.60 -22.33 -0.90
C ASP A 456 -17.48 -21.35 -0.10
N PRO A 457 -18.82 -21.49 -0.11
CA PRO A 457 -19.71 -20.65 0.69
C PRO A 457 -19.60 -20.93 2.20
N GLU A 458 -19.26 -22.16 2.60
CA GLU A 458 -19.19 -22.58 4.01
C GLU A 458 -17.83 -22.24 4.65
N ALA A 459 -16.83 -21.91 3.85
CA ALA A 459 -15.52 -21.54 4.37
C ALA A 459 -15.59 -20.29 5.28
N VAL A 460 -14.84 -20.32 6.36
CA VAL A 460 -14.74 -19.23 7.33
C VAL A 460 -13.30 -18.73 7.43
N ASP A 461 -13.11 -17.63 8.14
CA ASP A 461 -11.79 -17.24 8.63
C ASP A 461 -11.21 -18.35 9.54
N GLU A 462 -10.12 -18.98 9.10
CA GLU A 462 -9.41 -20.03 9.84
C GLU A 462 -8.78 -19.51 11.14
N ASP A 463 -8.51 -18.20 11.23
CA ASP A 463 -7.98 -17.53 12.41
C ASP A 463 -9.06 -16.74 13.17
N ARG A 464 -10.36 -17.07 12.99
CA ARG A 464 -11.43 -16.41 13.74
C ARG A 464 -11.25 -16.62 15.25
N SER A 465 -11.50 -15.58 16.05
CA SER A 465 -11.48 -15.73 17.52
C SER A 465 -12.57 -16.70 17.98
N THR A 466 -12.16 -17.84 18.51
CA THR A 466 -13.04 -18.88 19.10
C THR A 466 -12.98 -18.91 20.62
N GLU A 467 -11.89 -18.41 21.21
CA GLU A 467 -11.67 -18.33 22.65
C GLU A 467 -11.33 -16.88 23.09
N PRO A 468 -12.27 -15.92 22.96
CA PRO A 468 -12.01 -14.51 23.25
C PRO A 468 -11.53 -14.25 24.68
N ASP A 469 -11.83 -15.14 25.63
CA ASP A 469 -11.34 -15.07 27.02
C ASP A 469 -9.82 -15.17 27.16
N ARG A 470 -9.11 -15.64 26.12
CA ARG A 470 -7.64 -15.71 26.06
C ARG A 470 -6.98 -14.42 25.56
N LEU A 471 -7.75 -13.50 24.98
CA LEU A 471 -7.24 -12.21 24.51
C LEU A 471 -6.46 -11.50 25.62
N GLN A 472 -5.30 -10.92 25.31
CA GLN A 472 -4.49 -10.23 26.32
C GLN A 472 -4.92 -8.77 26.47
N VAL A 473 -5.35 -8.38 27.67
CA VAL A 473 -5.69 -7.01 28.05
C VAL A 473 -4.57 -6.43 28.91
N PHE A 474 -4.21 -5.17 28.66
CA PHE A 474 -3.33 -4.40 29.53
C PHE A 474 -4.14 -3.27 30.20
N HIS A 475 -4.39 -3.40 31.50
CA HIS A 475 -5.26 -2.52 32.29
C HIS A 475 -4.66 -2.26 33.68
N LYS A 476 -4.74 -1.03 34.19
CA LYS A 476 -4.19 -0.62 35.51
C LYS A 476 -2.79 -1.19 35.81
N ARG A 477 -1.86 -1.14 34.83
CA ARG A 477 -0.48 -1.67 34.93
C ARG A 477 -0.40 -3.18 35.21
N ALA A 478 -1.35 -3.95 34.70
CA ALA A 478 -1.32 -5.40 34.74
C ALA A 478 -1.73 -5.97 33.38
N ILE A 479 -1.03 -7.02 32.93
CA ILE A 479 -1.43 -7.83 31.79
C ILE A 479 -2.32 -8.96 32.32
N MET A 480 -3.47 -9.20 31.70
CA MET A 480 -4.36 -10.29 32.08
C MET A 480 -5.20 -10.80 30.90
N PRO A 481 -5.63 -12.08 30.90
CA PRO A 481 -6.60 -12.56 29.92
C PRO A 481 -7.95 -11.84 30.05
N TYR A 482 -8.63 -11.58 28.94
CA TYR A 482 -9.94 -10.95 28.91
C TYR A 482 -10.98 -11.66 29.79
N GLY A 483 -10.92 -12.99 29.89
CA GLY A 483 -11.77 -13.79 30.78
C GLY A 483 -11.59 -13.50 32.28
N VAL A 484 -10.51 -12.80 32.66
CA VAL A 484 -10.27 -12.24 34.00
C VAL A 484 -10.78 -10.79 34.06
N TYR A 485 -10.41 -9.97 33.07
CA TYR A 485 -10.82 -8.56 32.97
C TYR A 485 -12.35 -8.38 33.00
N LYS A 486 -13.10 -9.17 32.21
CA LYS A 486 -14.58 -9.11 32.13
C LYS A 486 -15.32 -9.48 33.42
N LYS A 487 -14.63 -10.02 34.43
CA LYS A 487 -15.20 -10.27 35.76
C LYS A 487 -15.18 -9.01 36.63
N GLN A 488 -14.26 -8.10 36.33
CA GLN A 488 -14.04 -6.82 37.00
C GLN A 488 -14.81 -5.72 36.28
N GLN A 489 -14.69 -5.65 34.95
CA GLN A 489 -15.45 -4.74 34.09
C GLN A 489 -16.72 -5.43 33.57
N LYS A 490 -17.89 -4.85 33.88
CA LYS A 490 -19.23 -5.41 33.55
C LYS A 490 -20.02 -4.57 32.55
N ASP A 491 -19.38 -3.59 31.92
CA ASP A 491 -19.98 -2.77 30.87
C ASP A 491 -20.21 -3.62 29.58
N PRO A 492 -21.46 -3.80 29.12
CA PRO A 492 -21.75 -4.54 27.89
C PRO A 492 -21.18 -3.89 26.62
N SER A 493 -20.95 -2.57 26.62
CA SER A 493 -20.35 -1.87 25.48
C SER A 493 -18.86 -2.19 25.34
N GLU A 494 -18.16 -2.37 26.46
CA GLU A 494 -16.76 -2.83 26.48
C GLU A 494 -16.66 -4.30 26.02
N GLU A 495 -17.57 -5.18 26.45
CA GLU A 495 -17.64 -6.55 25.91
C GLU A 495 -17.86 -6.55 24.38
N ALA A 496 -18.80 -5.76 23.87
CA ALA A 496 -19.01 -5.62 22.44
C ALA A 496 -17.75 -5.10 21.70
N ALA A 497 -17.04 -4.12 22.27
CA ALA A 497 -15.83 -3.56 21.69
C ALA A 497 -14.66 -4.58 21.64
N VAL A 498 -14.42 -5.32 22.74
CA VAL A 498 -13.35 -6.33 22.80
C VAL A 498 -13.64 -7.52 21.88
N LEU A 499 -14.88 -8.01 21.84
CA LEU A 499 -15.28 -9.10 20.95
C LEU A 499 -15.18 -8.68 19.47
N GLN A 500 -15.54 -7.43 19.14
CA GLN A 500 -15.36 -6.88 17.81
C GLN A 500 -13.87 -6.79 17.44
N TYR A 501 -13.02 -6.28 18.33
CA TYR A 501 -11.56 -6.26 18.13
C TYR A 501 -11.02 -7.67 17.86
N ALA A 502 -11.33 -8.65 18.71
CA ALA A 502 -10.88 -10.03 18.59
C ALA A 502 -11.29 -10.66 17.23
N SER A 503 -12.51 -10.39 16.77
CA SER A 503 -12.99 -10.80 15.44
C SER A 503 -12.16 -10.17 14.30
N LEU A 504 -11.83 -8.88 14.41
CA LEU A 504 -11.12 -8.16 13.35
C LEU A 504 -9.62 -8.49 13.29
N VAL A 505 -8.95 -8.68 14.43
CA VAL A 505 -7.51 -9.01 14.47
C VAL A 505 -7.22 -10.50 14.34
N GLY A 506 -8.18 -11.38 14.64
CA GLY A 506 -7.99 -12.83 14.60
C GLY A 506 -7.39 -13.38 15.89
N GLN A 507 -7.52 -14.69 16.11
CA GLN A 507 -7.16 -15.32 17.38
C GLN A 507 -5.67 -15.16 17.69
N LYS A 508 -4.78 -15.40 16.72
CA LYS A 508 -3.33 -15.28 16.92
C LYS A 508 -2.94 -13.88 17.38
N CYS A 509 -3.41 -12.83 16.70
CA CYS A 509 -3.12 -11.46 17.11
C CYS A 509 -3.77 -11.11 18.46
N SER A 510 -5.01 -11.58 18.73
CA SER A 510 -5.67 -11.29 20.02
C SER A 510 -4.95 -11.92 21.23
N GLU A 511 -4.28 -13.07 21.05
CA GLU A 511 -3.52 -13.75 22.10
C GLU A 511 -2.06 -13.24 22.23
N ARG A 512 -1.52 -12.55 21.20
CA ARG A 512 -0.16 -11.96 21.22
C ARG A 512 -0.12 -10.47 21.52
N MET A 513 -1.08 -9.70 21.03
CA MET A 513 -1.11 -8.25 21.16
C MET A 513 -1.82 -7.85 22.45
N LEU A 514 -1.27 -6.88 23.18
CA LEU A 514 -1.89 -6.32 24.37
C LEU A 514 -2.92 -5.25 23.95
N LEU A 515 -4.20 -5.52 24.24
CA LEU A 515 -5.26 -4.53 24.11
C LEU A 515 -5.25 -3.62 25.33
N PHE A 516 -4.87 -2.37 25.14
CA PHE A 516 -4.86 -1.37 26.20
C PHE A 516 -6.29 -0.99 26.61
N ARG A 517 -6.55 -0.93 27.92
CA ARG A 517 -7.80 -0.47 28.52
C ARG A 517 -7.53 0.35 29.78
N ASN A 518 -8.02 1.59 29.80
CA ASN A 518 -7.95 2.48 30.96
C ASN A 518 -8.75 1.93 32.15
#